data_AF-A0A0E3NYQ0-F1
#
_entry.id   AF-A0A0E3NYQ0-F1
#
_cell.length_a   1.000
_cell.length_b   1.000
_cell.length_c   1.000
_cell.angle_alpha   90.00
_cell.angle_beta   90.00
_cell.angle_gamma   90.00
#
_symmetry.space_group_name_H-M   'P 1'
#
loop_
_entity.id
_entity.type
_entity.pdbx_description
1 polymer ?
#
loop_
_entity_poly.entity_id
_entity_poly.type
_entity_poly.pdbx_seq_one_letter_code
_entity_poly.pdbx_strand_id
1 'polypeptide(L)'
;MEQIYPDFSYQGVEFASLDELDIETVKKPFIIKPAVGFFSAGVYKVSSGEEWKKVLPALKQEMEAIRGLFPAQVFSSGKFLLEDHIDGPELAVDAYYNREGKPVVLNILEHLFPSEDDVEDKVYTTSKKTIGTYLEAVRKLLWKINEVAELRGIELRDFPLHLELRVDKRNRLIPLEVNPIRFAGWCTTDIAYYAYGINVHRYFCEGLEPNWEEILGEKEESGRDENENEERDENEYENKEKDSRTYCLLIAKKPDDIETEDIEAFDYEGFVSHFEKPLELRKLDYRQYPVFAFLFTETRDSGWGEIESYLKSDLKEFIRIRTEGEVEEIEEEEEEEEEEVHSGK
;
A
#
# COMPACT_ATOMS: atom_id res chain seq x y z
N MET A 1 2.22 10.47 -19.88
CA MET A 1 0.80 10.08 -19.95
C MET A 1 0.24 10.20 -21.37
N GLU A 2 0.12 11.38 -21.97
CA GLU A 2 -0.56 11.56 -23.28
C GLU A 2 -0.10 10.65 -24.44
N GLN A 3 1.20 10.30 -24.51
CA GLN A 3 1.70 9.41 -25.57
C GLN A 3 1.27 7.94 -25.37
N ILE A 4 1.04 7.50 -24.14
CA ILE A 4 0.67 6.12 -23.80
C ILE A 4 -0.85 6.00 -23.60
N TYR A 5 -1.48 7.04 -23.04
CA TYR A 5 -2.91 7.13 -22.72
C TYR A 5 -3.48 8.44 -23.24
N PRO A 6 -3.72 8.56 -24.57
CA PRO A 6 -4.27 9.78 -25.15
C PRO A 6 -5.73 10.05 -24.74
N ASP A 7 -6.42 9.04 -24.19
CA ASP A 7 -7.79 9.12 -23.71
C ASP A 7 -7.91 9.45 -22.21
N PHE A 8 -6.80 9.59 -21.49
CA PHE A 8 -6.77 9.94 -20.07
C PHE A 8 -6.69 11.46 -19.89
N SER A 9 -7.65 12.03 -19.16
CA SER A 9 -7.72 13.47 -18.87
C SER A 9 -7.09 13.80 -17.53
N TYR A 10 -6.29 14.87 -17.48
CA TYR A 10 -5.77 15.46 -16.25
C TYR A 10 -5.63 16.98 -16.42
N GLN A 11 -5.79 17.72 -15.33
CA GLN A 11 -5.54 19.16 -15.30
C GLN A 11 -4.91 19.55 -13.96
N GLY A 12 -3.96 20.49 -14.00
CA GLY A 12 -3.37 21.08 -12.80
C GLY A 12 -4.08 22.37 -12.42
N VAL A 13 -4.44 22.53 -11.15
CA VAL A 13 -5.10 23.71 -10.60
C VAL A 13 -4.34 24.18 -9.37
N GLU A 14 -4.08 25.48 -9.27
CA GLU A 14 -3.49 26.07 -8.07
C GLU A 14 -4.51 25.99 -6.91
N PHE A 15 -4.06 25.65 -5.71
CA PHE A 15 -4.93 25.46 -4.55
C PHE A 15 -5.76 26.72 -4.23
N ALA A 16 -5.15 27.89 -4.37
CA ALA A 16 -5.82 29.18 -4.17
C ALA A 16 -6.95 29.46 -5.19
N SER A 17 -6.97 28.75 -6.32
CA SER A 17 -7.97 28.92 -7.38
C SER A 17 -9.08 27.86 -7.33
N LEU A 18 -9.06 26.93 -6.36
CA LEU A 18 -10.08 25.87 -6.28
C LEU A 18 -11.51 26.39 -6.05
N ASP A 19 -11.68 27.53 -5.38
CA ASP A 19 -13.02 28.15 -5.20
C ASP A 19 -13.59 28.71 -6.50
N GLU A 20 -12.71 29.07 -7.44
CA GLU A 20 -13.07 29.69 -8.72
C GLU A 20 -13.28 28.65 -9.83
N LEU A 21 -13.01 27.38 -9.53
CA LEU A 21 -13.16 26.28 -10.47
C LEU A 21 -14.62 26.11 -10.88
N ASP A 22 -14.91 26.23 -12.17
CA ASP A 22 -16.21 25.86 -12.73
C ASP A 22 -16.33 24.34 -12.77
N ILE A 23 -16.77 23.77 -11.64
CA ILE A 23 -16.88 22.34 -11.45
C ILE A 23 -17.77 21.68 -12.50
N GLU A 24 -18.75 22.38 -13.07
CA GLU A 24 -19.67 21.83 -14.06
C GLU A 24 -18.96 21.48 -15.38
N THR A 25 -17.84 22.13 -15.67
CA THR A 25 -17.01 21.85 -16.86
C THR A 25 -16.07 20.66 -16.68
N VAL A 26 -15.81 20.23 -15.44
CA VAL A 26 -14.94 19.10 -15.13
C VAL A 26 -15.68 17.79 -15.39
N LYS A 27 -15.05 16.88 -16.15
CA LYS A 27 -15.54 15.52 -16.38
C LYS A 27 -15.58 14.75 -15.06
N LYS A 28 -16.67 14.01 -14.82
CA LYS A 28 -16.93 13.26 -13.59
C LYS A 28 -17.12 11.76 -13.89
N PRO A 29 -16.81 10.85 -12.94
CA PRO A 29 -16.07 11.12 -11.71
C PRO A 29 -14.61 11.48 -11.99
N PHE A 30 -14.00 12.26 -11.09
CA PHE A 30 -12.58 12.60 -11.12
C PHE A 30 -11.95 12.40 -9.74
N ILE A 31 -10.63 12.22 -9.70
CA ILE A 31 -9.82 12.28 -8.49
C ILE A 31 -9.20 13.66 -8.39
N ILE A 32 -9.30 14.31 -7.24
CA ILE A 32 -8.47 15.47 -6.88
C ILE A 32 -7.36 14.99 -5.94
N LYS A 33 -6.11 15.36 -6.22
CA LYS A 33 -4.94 15.04 -5.38
C LYS A 33 -3.85 16.11 -5.44
N PRO A 34 -3.00 16.28 -4.41
CA PRO A 34 -1.84 17.16 -4.50
C PRO A 34 -0.89 16.71 -5.61
N ALA A 35 -0.24 17.66 -6.29
CA ALA A 35 0.76 17.35 -7.31
C ALA A 35 2.08 16.80 -6.70
N VAL A 36 2.31 17.09 -5.43
CA VAL A 36 3.36 16.50 -4.59
C VAL A 36 2.66 16.04 -3.32
N GLY A 37 2.33 14.76 -3.26
CA GLY A 37 1.52 14.15 -2.20
C GLY A 37 2.26 13.05 -1.46
N PHE A 38 1.70 12.68 -0.31
CA PHE A 38 2.18 11.58 0.53
C PHE A 38 1.00 11.03 1.36
N PHE A 39 0.96 9.72 1.60
CA PHE A 39 -0.08 9.03 2.40
C PHE A 39 -1.53 9.31 2.01
N SER A 40 -1.83 9.39 0.71
CA SER A 40 -3.17 9.71 0.22
C SER A 40 -3.77 11.01 0.80
N ALA A 41 -2.95 11.87 1.41
CA ALA A 41 -3.41 13.10 2.03
C ALA A 41 -3.91 14.07 0.96
N GLY A 42 -5.12 14.59 1.14
CA GLY A 42 -5.80 15.44 0.18
C GLY A 42 -6.27 14.73 -1.08
N VAL A 43 -6.37 13.39 -1.07
CA VAL A 43 -6.90 12.61 -2.20
C VAL A 43 -8.39 12.36 -2.01
N TYR A 44 -9.21 12.85 -2.95
CA TYR A 44 -10.65 12.63 -2.93
C TYR A 44 -11.18 12.25 -4.30
N LYS A 45 -12.12 11.30 -4.32
CA LYS A 45 -13.00 11.06 -5.47
C LYS A 45 -14.17 12.03 -5.43
N VAL A 46 -14.53 12.57 -6.59
CA VAL A 46 -15.66 13.48 -6.75
C VAL A 46 -16.51 13.02 -7.92
N SER A 47 -17.71 12.53 -7.61
CA SER A 47 -18.65 11.95 -8.57
C SER A 47 -19.72 12.93 -9.04
N SER A 48 -19.94 14.03 -8.29
CA SER A 48 -20.96 15.03 -8.63
C SER A 48 -20.58 16.46 -8.21
N GLY A 49 -21.26 17.46 -8.79
CA GLY A 49 -21.11 18.85 -8.35
C GLY A 49 -21.64 19.11 -6.93
N GLU A 50 -22.58 18.30 -6.45
CA GLU A 50 -23.06 18.38 -5.06
C GLU A 50 -22.02 17.84 -4.07
N GLU A 51 -21.34 16.76 -4.44
CA GLU A 51 -20.24 16.19 -3.67
C GLU A 51 -19.05 17.15 -3.60
N TRP A 52 -18.72 17.82 -4.69
CA TRP A 52 -17.68 18.86 -4.70
C TRP A 52 -17.91 19.95 -3.64
N LYS A 53 -19.17 20.37 -3.43
CA LYS A 53 -19.52 21.37 -2.41
C LYS A 53 -19.21 20.91 -0.99
N LYS A 54 -19.09 19.60 -0.76
CA LYS A 54 -18.70 19.01 0.54
C LYS A 54 -17.20 18.72 0.59
N VAL A 55 -16.65 18.16 -0.49
CA VAL A 55 -15.24 17.78 -0.60
C VAL A 55 -14.32 19.00 -0.53
N LEU A 56 -14.64 20.10 -1.21
CA LEU A 56 -13.75 21.27 -1.24
C LEU A 56 -13.52 21.88 0.16
N PRO A 57 -14.54 22.13 0.99
CA PRO A 57 -14.33 22.54 2.38
C PRO A 57 -13.52 21.53 3.21
N ALA A 58 -13.81 20.24 3.07
CA ALA A 58 -13.11 19.18 3.82
C ALA A 58 -11.63 19.11 3.44
N LEU A 59 -11.33 19.09 2.14
CA LEU A 59 -9.96 19.15 1.61
C LEU A 59 -9.21 20.37 2.15
N LYS A 60 -9.85 21.56 2.17
CA LYS A 60 -9.21 22.76 2.70
C LYS A 60 -8.91 22.68 4.19
N GLN A 61 -9.83 22.10 4.97
CA GLN A 61 -9.64 21.89 6.39
C GLN A 61 -8.48 20.91 6.64
N GLU A 62 -8.43 19.81 5.89
CA GLU A 62 -7.34 18.84 5.94
C GLU A 62 -6.00 19.50 5.59
N MET A 63 -5.94 20.27 4.49
CA MET A 63 -4.71 20.95 4.07
C MET A 63 -4.17 21.95 5.08
N GLU A 64 -5.06 22.59 5.87
CA GLU A 64 -4.64 23.46 6.96
C GLU A 64 -4.17 22.64 8.18
N ALA A 65 -4.86 21.53 8.50
CA ALA A 65 -4.48 20.65 9.61
C ALA A 65 -3.10 20.01 9.42
N ILE A 66 -2.74 19.65 8.19
CA ILE A 66 -1.44 19.03 7.87
C ILE A 66 -0.35 20.05 7.48
N ARG A 67 -0.67 21.35 7.54
CA ARG A 67 0.23 22.40 7.10
C ARG A 67 1.49 22.43 7.95
N GLY A 68 2.65 22.26 7.30
CA GLY A 68 3.95 22.31 7.96
C GLY A 68 4.33 21.03 8.71
N LEU A 69 3.50 19.97 8.67
CA LEU A 69 3.88 18.65 9.17
C LEU A 69 4.99 18.01 8.34
N PHE A 70 5.04 18.33 7.04
CA PHE A 70 5.98 17.77 6.09
C PHE A 70 6.82 18.85 5.39
N PRO A 71 8.08 18.56 5.04
CA PRO A 71 8.85 19.39 4.12
C PRO A 71 8.13 19.54 2.77
N ALA A 72 8.30 20.68 2.10
CA ALA A 72 7.67 20.96 0.81
C ALA A 72 8.03 19.96 -0.30
N GLN A 73 9.17 19.27 -0.15
CA GLN A 73 9.64 18.21 -1.05
C GLN A 73 8.88 16.89 -0.86
N VAL A 74 8.29 16.67 0.32
CA VAL A 74 7.52 15.48 0.68
C VAL A 74 6.04 15.72 0.42
N PHE A 75 5.54 16.91 0.75
CA PHE A 75 4.15 17.29 0.55
C PHE A 75 4.05 18.77 0.21
N SER A 76 3.28 19.12 -0.83
CA SER A 76 2.99 20.51 -1.17
C SER A 76 1.54 20.69 -1.57
N SER A 77 0.80 21.46 -0.77
CA SER A 77 -0.58 21.88 -1.03
C SER A 77 -0.70 23.02 -2.03
N GLY A 78 0.38 23.47 -2.69
CA GLY A 78 0.31 24.59 -3.63
C GLY A 78 -0.49 24.30 -4.90
N LYS A 79 -0.40 23.07 -5.42
CA LYS A 79 -0.99 22.66 -6.69
C LYS A 79 -1.65 21.30 -6.57
N PHE A 80 -2.83 21.19 -7.16
CA PHE A 80 -3.62 19.97 -7.24
C PHE A 80 -3.77 19.49 -8.67
N LEU A 81 -3.93 18.18 -8.82
CA LEU A 81 -4.30 17.50 -10.06
C LEU A 81 -5.76 17.08 -9.95
N LEU A 82 -6.52 17.36 -10.99
CA LEU A 82 -7.84 16.76 -11.21
C LEU A 82 -7.68 15.80 -12.40
N GLU A 83 -7.85 14.51 -12.15
CA GLU A 83 -7.59 13.46 -13.13
C GLU A 83 -8.77 12.48 -13.24
N ASP A 84 -8.86 11.78 -14.37
CA ASP A 84 -9.92 10.78 -14.58
C ASP A 84 -9.88 9.71 -13.47
N HIS A 85 -11.05 9.40 -12.89
CA HIS A 85 -11.20 8.21 -12.06
C HIS A 85 -11.13 6.94 -12.92
N ILE A 86 -10.37 5.95 -12.45
CA ILE A 86 -10.20 4.66 -13.14
C ILE A 86 -10.77 3.55 -12.25
N ASP A 87 -11.89 2.98 -12.69
CA ASP A 87 -12.46 1.79 -12.05
C ASP A 87 -11.57 0.57 -12.24
N GLY A 88 -11.58 -0.31 -11.23
CA GLY A 88 -10.96 -1.63 -11.28
C GLY A 88 -9.87 -1.83 -10.22
N PRO A 89 -9.25 -3.02 -10.19
CA PRO A 89 -8.22 -3.37 -9.23
C PRO A 89 -7.06 -2.37 -9.21
N GLU A 90 -6.54 -2.10 -8.03
CA GLU A 90 -5.31 -1.34 -7.84
C GLU A 90 -4.15 -2.28 -7.61
N LEU A 91 -3.03 -1.99 -8.27
CA LEU A 91 -1.79 -2.73 -8.15
C LEU A 91 -0.69 -1.82 -7.67
N ALA A 92 0.20 -2.37 -6.84
CA ALA A 92 1.48 -1.75 -6.51
C ALA A 92 2.60 -2.62 -7.09
N VAL A 93 3.63 -2.01 -7.67
CA VAL A 93 4.72 -2.71 -8.37
C VAL A 93 6.05 -2.18 -7.91
N ASP A 94 6.90 -3.09 -7.42
CA ASP A 94 8.32 -2.80 -7.20
C ASP A 94 9.12 -3.32 -8.39
N ALA A 95 9.86 -2.41 -9.04
CA ALA A 95 10.70 -2.71 -10.19
C ALA A 95 11.97 -1.87 -10.18
N TYR A 96 12.93 -2.23 -11.02
CA TYR A 96 14.06 -1.36 -11.33
C TYR A 96 14.42 -1.45 -12.80
N TYR A 97 15.04 -0.41 -13.34
CA TYR A 97 15.73 -0.49 -14.62
C TYR A 97 17.18 -0.87 -14.37
N ASN A 98 17.66 -1.94 -15.00
CA ASN A 98 19.03 -2.40 -14.84
C ASN A 98 20.03 -1.51 -15.63
N ARG A 99 21.30 -1.91 -15.69
CA ARG A 99 22.38 -1.18 -16.39
C ARG A 99 22.11 -0.97 -17.88
N GLU A 100 21.41 -1.89 -18.50
CA GLU A 100 21.05 -1.87 -19.92
C GLU A 100 19.71 -1.14 -20.19
N GLY A 101 19.06 -0.57 -19.15
CA GLY A 101 17.74 0.03 -19.27
C GLY A 101 16.60 -0.99 -19.43
N LYS A 102 16.86 -2.27 -19.15
CA LYS A 102 15.83 -3.31 -19.13
C LYS A 102 15.05 -3.22 -17.81
N PRO A 103 13.71 -3.20 -17.85
CA PRO A 103 12.89 -3.25 -16.65
C PRO A 103 12.92 -4.66 -16.03
N VAL A 104 13.16 -4.71 -14.72
CA VAL A 104 13.15 -5.90 -13.88
C VAL A 104 12.06 -5.74 -12.83
N VAL A 105 11.00 -6.55 -12.94
CA VAL A 105 9.90 -6.57 -11.98
C VAL A 105 10.26 -7.49 -10.82
N LEU A 106 10.21 -6.96 -9.61
CA LEU A 106 10.57 -7.67 -8.37
C LEU A 106 9.35 -8.16 -7.60
N ASN A 107 8.25 -7.41 -7.66
CA ASN A 107 7.00 -7.80 -7.04
C ASN A 107 5.81 -7.10 -7.72
N ILE A 108 4.64 -7.73 -7.68
CA ILE A 108 3.35 -7.13 -8.02
C ILE A 108 2.40 -7.47 -6.88
N LEU A 109 1.79 -6.42 -6.32
CA LEU A 109 0.84 -6.51 -5.24
C LEU A 109 -0.53 -6.05 -5.72
N GLU A 110 -1.59 -6.64 -5.19
CA GLU A 110 -2.94 -6.07 -5.23
C GLU A 110 -3.15 -5.25 -3.96
N HIS A 111 -3.69 -4.04 -4.11
CA HIS A 111 -4.09 -3.17 -3.01
C HIS A 111 -5.61 -3.32 -2.80
N LEU A 112 -6.00 -3.77 -1.60
CA LEU A 112 -7.39 -4.09 -1.29
C LEU A 112 -8.04 -3.00 -0.45
N PHE A 113 -9.25 -2.62 -0.85
CA PHE A 113 -10.07 -1.63 -0.17
C PHE A 113 -11.38 -2.25 0.31
N PRO A 114 -11.92 -1.84 1.47
CA PRO A 114 -13.25 -2.27 1.91
C PRO A 114 -14.38 -1.65 1.09
N SER A 115 -14.14 -0.53 0.40
CA SER A 115 -15.11 0.14 -0.48
C SER A 115 -14.43 0.93 -1.61
N GLU A 116 -15.20 1.38 -2.61
CA GLU A 116 -14.67 2.14 -3.76
C GLU A 116 -14.25 3.58 -3.43
N ASP A 117 -14.67 4.11 -2.28
CA ASP A 117 -14.36 5.47 -1.85
C ASP A 117 -13.26 5.48 -0.78
N ASP A 118 -12.75 4.30 -0.41
CA ASP A 118 -11.65 4.12 0.52
C ASP A 118 -10.31 4.26 -0.22
N VAL A 119 -9.36 4.95 0.42
CA VAL A 119 -8.00 5.22 -0.08
C VAL A 119 -6.93 4.88 0.97
N GLU A 120 -7.31 4.22 2.06
CA GLU A 120 -6.42 3.86 3.14
C GLU A 120 -5.55 2.66 2.79
N ASP A 121 -4.26 2.78 3.14
CA ASP A 121 -3.29 1.69 3.08
C ASP A 121 -3.57 0.67 4.20
N LYS A 122 -4.46 -0.30 3.95
CA LYS A 122 -4.79 -1.37 4.92
C LYS A 122 -4.21 -2.72 4.58
N VAL A 123 -4.41 -3.19 3.35
CA VAL A 123 -4.08 -4.57 2.96
C VAL A 123 -3.47 -4.62 1.58
N TYR A 124 -2.26 -5.18 1.52
CA TYR A 124 -1.57 -5.50 0.28
C TYR A 124 -1.39 -7.01 0.17
N THR A 125 -1.64 -7.57 -1.01
CA THR A 125 -1.51 -9.02 -1.23
C THR A 125 -0.65 -9.33 -2.44
N THR A 126 0.02 -10.47 -2.43
CA THR A 126 0.71 -11.01 -3.59
C THR A 126 0.60 -12.53 -3.63
N SER A 127 0.55 -13.09 -4.83
CA SER A 127 0.49 -14.53 -5.06
C SER A 127 1.10 -14.86 -6.42
N LYS A 128 1.42 -16.15 -6.64
CA LYS A 128 1.82 -16.64 -7.97
C LYS A 128 0.78 -16.28 -9.04
N LYS A 129 -0.51 -16.38 -8.70
CA LYS A 129 -1.62 -15.98 -9.57
C LYS A 129 -1.56 -14.49 -9.93
N THR A 130 -1.31 -13.61 -8.96
CA THR A 130 -1.17 -12.16 -9.19
C THR A 130 -0.01 -11.88 -10.14
N ILE A 131 1.17 -12.45 -9.86
CA ILE A 131 2.36 -12.30 -10.73
C ILE A 131 2.04 -12.83 -12.13
N GLY A 132 1.55 -14.07 -12.25
CA GLY A 132 1.25 -14.71 -13.55
C GLY A 132 0.22 -13.92 -14.39
N THR A 133 -0.71 -13.23 -13.72
CA THR A 133 -1.75 -12.42 -14.37
C THR A 133 -1.18 -11.12 -14.93
N TYR A 134 -0.32 -10.42 -14.18
CA TYR A 134 0.05 -9.04 -14.48
C TYR A 134 1.49 -8.85 -14.99
N LEU A 135 2.39 -9.80 -14.78
CA LEU A 135 3.83 -9.64 -15.05
C LEU A 135 4.14 -9.16 -16.47
N GLU A 136 3.55 -9.80 -17.47
CA GLU A 136 3.79 -9.45 -18.87
C GLU A 136 3.21 -8.07 -19.25
N ALA A 137 2.07 -7.71 -18.68
CA ALA A 137 1.46 -6.39 -18.90
C ALA A 137 2.29 -5.27 -18.24
N VAL A 138 2.77 -5.50 -17.00
CA VAL A 138 3.64 -4.58 -16.27
C VAL A 138 4.96 -4.39 -17.00
N ARG A 139 5.62 -5.48 -17.44
CA ARG A 139 6.85 -5.40 -18.23
C ARG A 139 6.67 -4.56 -19.49
N LYS A 140 5.58 -4.80 -20.25
CA LYS A 140 5.26 -4.01 -21.46
C LYS A 140 5.04 -2.54 -21.15
N LEU A 141 4.39 -2.22 -20.03
CA LEU A 141 4.22 -0.84 -19.59
C LEU A 141 5.56 -0.18 -19.27
N LEU A 142 6.41 -0.82 -18.47
CA LEU A 142 7.73 -0.29 -18.12
C LEU A 142 8.63 -0.10 -19.35
N TRP A 143 8.57 -1.00 -20.33
CA TRP A 143 9.25 -0.82 -21.61
C TRP A 143 8.76 0.43 -22.34
N LYS A 144 7.44 0.62 -22.47
CA LYS A 144 6.86 1.83 -23.10
C LYS A 144 7.24 3.11 -22.36
N ILE A 145 7.31 3.08 -21.04
CA ILE A 145 7.76 4.22 -20.24
C ILE A 145 9.21 4.57 -20.60
N ASN A 146 10.09 3.58 -20.73
CA ASN A 146 11.47 3.80 -21.15
C ASN A 146 11.57 4.32 -22.59
N GLU A 147 10.84 3.72 -23.55
CA GLU A 147 10.79 4.21 -24.95
C GLU A 147 10.37 5.69 -25.02
N VAL A 148 9.37 6.10 -24.22
CA VAL A 148 8.92 7.50 -24.16
C VAL A 148 9.98 8.40 -23.51
N ALA A 149 10.70 7.92 -22.50
CA ALA A 149 11.81 8.65 -21.89
C ALA A 149 12.96 8.86 -22.89
N GLU A 150 13.31 7.82 -23.65
CA GLU A 150 14.35 7.90 -24.70
C GLU A 150 14.01 8.93 -25.78
N LEU A 151 12.74 9.00 -26.21
CA LEU A 151 12.27 10.04 -27.14
C LEU A 151 12.44 11.47 -26.59
N ARG A 152 12.58 11.61 -25.27
CA ARG A 152 12.83 12.89 -24.58
C ARG A 152 14.32 13.08 -24.23
N GLY A 153 15.20 12.19 -24.69
CA GLY A 153 16.63 12.22 -24.39
C GLY A 153 16.96 11.83 -22.95
N ILE A 154 16.08 11.09 -22.28
CA ILE A 154 16.26 10.58 -20.92
C ILE A 154 16.53 9.09 -21.00
N GLU A 155 17.63 8.65 -20.40
CA GLU A 155 18.00 7.23 -20.32
C GLU A 155 17.59 6.70 -18.94
N LEU A 156 16.60 5.79 -18.90
CA LEU A 156 16.13 5.16 -17.66
C LEU A 156 16.93 3.88 -17.41
N ARG A 157 17.98 3.98 -16.59
CA ARG A 157 18.82 2.84 -16.16
C ARG A 157 19.33 3.04 -14.74
N ASP A 158 19.73 1.94 -14.11
CA ASP A 158 20.33 1.91 -12.77
C ASP A 158 19.50 2.62 -11.69
N PHE A 159 18.17 2.53 -11.73
CA PHE A 159 17.32 3.12 -10.69
C PHE A 159 16.11 2.25 -10.33
N PRO A 160 15.76 2.16 -9.03
CA PRO A 160 14.55 1.49 -8.57
C PRO A 160 13.35 2.42 -8.70
N LEU A 161 12.17 1.85 -8.81
CA LEU A 161 10.91 2.57 -8.79
C LEU A 161 9.79 1.73 -8.18
N HIS A 162 8.88 2.45 -7.55
CA HIS A 162 7.59 1.95 -7.13
C HIS A 162 6.50 2.55 -8.02
N LEU A 163 5.57 1.74 -8.51
CA LEU A 163 4.46 2.21 -9.33
C LEU A 163 3.15 1.77 -8.71
N GLU A 164 2.18 2.68 -8.68
CA GLU A 164 0.79 2.37 -8.40
C GLU A 164 0.00 2.44 -9.70
N LEU A 165 -0.78 1.41 -9.98
CA LEU A 165 -1.47 1.20 -11.25
C LEU A 165 -2.94 0.86 -10.99
N ARG A 166 -3.83 1.31 -11.86
CA ARG A 166 -5.19 0.76 -11.96
C ARG A 166 -5.33 -0.14 -13.18
N VAL A 167 -6.09 -1.21 -13.04
CA VAL A 167 -6.47 -2.10 -14.14
C VAL A 167 -7.85 -1.68 -14.65
N ASP A 168 -7.91 -1.01 -15.80
CA ASP A 168 -9.19 -0.55 -16.33
C ASP A 168 -10.06 -1.70 -16.88
N LYS A 169 -11.32 -1.42 -17.20
CA LYS A 169 -12.26 -2.40 -17.80
C LYS A 169 -11.84 -3.00 -19.14
N ARG A 170 -10.79 -2.48 -19.78
CA ARG A 170 -10.17 -3.02 -21.01
C ARG A 170 -8.89 -3.79 -20.69
N ASN A 171 -8.62 -4.08 -19.42
CA ASN A 171 -7.40 -4.69 -18.89
C ASN A 171 -6.13 -3.89 -19.21
N ARG A 172 -6.24 -2.56 -19.38
CA ARG A 172 -5.08 -1.69 -19.48
C ARG A 172 -4.60 -1.34 -18.08
N LEU A 173 -3.31 -1.50 -17.83
CA LEU A 173 -2.65 -0.91 -16.68
C LEU A 173 -2.52 0.59 -16.94
N ILE A 174 -2.96 1.43 -16.01
CA ILE A 174 -2.83 2.89 -16.10
C ILE A 174 -2.10 3.37 -14.84
N PRO A 175 -0.93 4.03 -14.97
CA PRO A 175 -0.23 4.59 -13.81
C PRO A 175 -1.06 5.66 -13.09
N LEU A 176 -1.22 5.49 -11.78
CA LEU A 176 -1.71 6.51 -10.86
C LEU A 176 -0.55 7.37 -10.35
N GLU A 177 0.54 6.70 -9.97
CA GLU A 177 1.73 7.32 -9.41
C GLU A 177 2.99 6.53 -9.80
N VAL A 178 4.10 7.23 -9.99
CA VAL A 178 5.43 6.63 -10.15
C VAL A 178 6.38 7.32 -9.19
N ASN A 179 6.97 6.51 -8.31
CA ASN A 179 7.87 6.92 -7.26
C ASN A 179 9.30 6.46 -7.59
N PRO A 180 10.13 7.34 -8.19
CA PRO A 180 11.49 6.97 -8.58
C PRO A 180 12.42 6.91 -7.36
N ILE A 181 13.49 6.14 -7.48
CA ILE A 181 14.60 6.03 -6.52
C ILE A 181 14.17 5.39 -5.17
N ARG A 182 13.03 4.71 -5.16
CA ARG A 182 12.58 3.92 -4.00
C ARG A 182 11.69 2.75 -4.41
N PHE A 183 11.52 1.81 -3.48
CA PHE A 183 10.48 0.80 -3.51
C PHE A 183 9.30 1.22 -2.63
N ALA A 184 8.32 0.33 -2.50
CA ALA A 184 7.19 0.48 -1.59
C ALA A 184 7.68 0.77 -0.15
N GLY A 185 7.03 1.73 0.52
CA GLY A 185 7.30 2.07 1.92
C GLY A 185 6.67 1.06 2.88
N TRP A 186 6.63 1.39 4.18
CA TRP A 186 5.79 0.68 5.19
C TRP A 186 6.02 -0.84 5.26
N CYS A 187 7.26 -1.27 4.99
CA CYS A 187 7.62 -2.68 4.86
C CYS A 187 6.87 -3.44 3.75
N THR A 188 6.07 -2.79 2.92
CA THR A 188 5.28 -3.41 1.84
C THR A 188 6.16 -4.20 0.88
N THR A 189 7.36 -3.72 0.59
CA THR A 189 8.29 -4.41 -0.30
C THR A 189 8.81 -5.74 0.26
N ASP A 190 8.82 -5.90 1.59
CA ASP A 190 9.31 -7.11 2.26
C ASP A 190 8.39 -8.31 2.06
N ILE A 191 7.14 -8.10 1.65
CA ILE A 191 6.21 -9.20 1.33
C ILE A 191 6.79 -10.14 0.25
N ALA A 192 7.62 -9.61 -0.66
CA ALA A 192 8.28 -10.37 -1.71
C ALA A 192 9.28 -11.40 -1.14
N TYR A 193 9.87 -11.13 0.03
CA TYR A 193 10.77 -12.06 0.70
C TYR A 193 10.00 -13.27 1.21
N TYR A 194 8.86 -13.06 1.87
CA TYR A 194 8.03 -14.16 2.36
C TYR A 194 7.38 -14.95 1.23
N ALA A 195 6.92 -14.26 0.18
CA ALA A 195 6.22 -14.90 -0.93
C ALA A 195 7.15 -15.67 -1.86
N TYR A 196 8.33 -15.11 -2.16
CA TYR A 196 9.18 -15.57 -3.27
C TYR A 196 10.66 -15.70 -2.90
N GLY A 197 11.06 -15.38 -1.67
CA GLY A 197 12.48 -15.32 -1.28
C GLY A 197 13.24 -14.13 -1.88
N ILE A 198 12.53 -13.12 -2.40
CA ILE A 198 13.12 -11.97 -3.07
C ILE A 198 13.34 -10.85 -2.06
N ASN A 199 14.62 -10.54 -1.77
CA ASN A 199 14.98 -9.29 -1.09
C ASN A 199 15.16 -8.20 -2.15
N VAL A 200 14.19 -7.28 -2.26
CA VAL A 200 14.14 -6.29 -3.34
C VAL A 200 15.37 -5.39 -3.42
N HIS A 201 15.89 -4.96 -2.27
CA HIS A 201 17.07 -4.10 -2.18
C HIS A 201 18.32 -4.85 -2.64
N ARG A 202 18.47 -6.11 -2.21
CA ARG A 202 19.57 -6.95 -2.67
C ARG A 202 19.51 -7.16 -4.18
N TYR A 203 18.32 -7.45 -4.73
CA TYR A 203 18.16 -7.66 -6.16
C TYR A 203 18.57 -6.43 -6.97
N PHE A 204 18.17 -5.24 -6.53
CA PHE A 204 18.62 -4.01 -7.17
C PHE A 204 20.13 -3.77 -7.02
N CYS A 205 20.66 -3.81 -5.79
CA CYS A 205 22.06 -3.52 -5.50
C CYS A 205 23.04 -4.49 -6.18
N GLU A 206 22.66 -5.76 -6.31
CA GLU A 206 23.46 -6.81 -6.95
C GLU A 206 23.13 -7.00 -8.44
N GLY A 207 22.10 -6.32 -8.98
CA GLY A 207 21.66 -6.47 -10.37
C GLY A 207 21.08 -7.85 -10.68
N LEU A 208 20.36 -8.44 -9.74
CA LEU A 208 19.71 -9.75 -9.87
C LEU A 208 18.32 -9.62 -10.50
N GLU A 209 17.91 -10.65 -11.22
CA GLU A 209 16.57 -10.75 -11.79
C GLU A 209 15.86 -11.99 -11.23
N PRO A 210 14.56 -11.90 -10.87
CA PRO A 210 13.82 -13.09 -10.48
C PRO A 210 13.63 -14.02 -11.67
N ASN A 211 13.91 -15.31 -11.48
CA ASN A 211 13.52 -16.34 -12.42
C ASN A 211 12.02 -16.64 -12.25
N TRP A 212 11.18 -15.77 -12.81
CA TRP A 212 9.72 -15.91 -12.67
C TRP A 212 9.19 -17.20 -13.29
N GLU A 213 9.84 -17.77 -14.30
CA GLU A 213 9.45 -19.08 -14.85
C GLU A 213 9.62 -20.20 -13.80
N GLU A 214 10.72 -20.20 -13.06
CA GLU A 214 10.97 -21.16 -11.98
C GLU A 214 10.12 -20.89 -10.74
N ILE A 215 9.93 -19.62 -10.36
CA ILE A 215 9.12 -19.23 -9.19
C ILE A 215 7.65 -19.57 -9.44
N LEU A 216 7.13 -19.31 -10.63
CA LEU A 216 5.75 -19.63 -11.02
C LEU A 216 5.58 -21.10 -11.37
N GLY A 217 6.66 -21.77 -11.81
CA GLY A 217 6.67 -23.19 -12.11
C GLY A 217 6.23 -24.05 -10.93
N GLU A 218 5.68 -25.21 -11.26
CA GLU A 218 5.49 -26.28 -10.30
C GLU A 218 6.88 -26.85 -9.95
N LYS A 219 7.18 -27.04 -8.67
CA LYS A 219 8.30 -27.91 -8.30
C LYS A 219 7.90 -29.33 -8.69
N GLU A 220 8.30 -29.79 -9.86
CA GLU A 220 8.44 -31.22 -10.08
C GLU A 220 9.57 -31.69 -9.15
N GLU A 221 9.23 -32.24 -7.98
CA GLU A 221 10.20 -32.95 -7.17
C GLU A 221 10.63 -34.21 -7.93
N SER A 222 11.80 -34.11 -8.56
CA SER A 222 12.54 -35.26 -9.08
C SER A 222 12.83 -36.23 -7.93
N GLY A 223 12.02 -37.28 -7.81
CA GLY A 223 12.34 -38.40 -6.92
C GLY A 223 11.14 -39.19 -6.42
N ARG A 224 10.47 -39.94 -7.29
CA ARG A 224 9.85 -41.21 -6.90
C ARG A 224 10.10 -42.26 -7.96
N ASP A 225 10.82 -43.30 -7.54
CA ASP A 225 11.06 -44.53 -8.29
C ASP A 225 9.73 -45.08 -8.81
N GLU A 226 9.76 -45.52 -10.07
CA GLU A 226 8.70 -46.30 -10.69
C GLU A 226 8.53 -47.61 -9.91
N ASN A 227 7.55 -47.69 -9.00
CA ASN A 227 6.74 -48.89 -8.76
C ASN A 227 5.65 -48.67 -7.71
N GLU A 228 4.44 -49.09 -8.10
CA GLU A 228 3.33 -49.59 -7.29
C GLU A 228 2.25 -48.63 -6.72
N ASN A 229 1.07 -48.80 -7.34
CA ASN A 229 -0.30 -48.79 -6.79
C ASN A 229 -1.04 -47.47 -6.59
N GLU A 230 -2.28 -47.50 -7.10
CA GLU A 230 -3.34 -46.48 -7.04
C GLU A 230 -3.74 -46.15 -5.58
N GLU A 231 -2.99 -45.29 -4.93
CA GLU A 231 -3.52 -44.38 -3.91
C GLU A 231 -3.70 -43.01 -4.56
N ARG A 232 -4.89 -42.41 -4.43
CA ARG A 232 -5.11 -41.03 -4.88
C ARG A 232 -4.16 -40.14 -4.11
N ASP A 233 -3.13 -39.66 -4.79
CA ASP A 233 -2.02 -38.88 -4.24
C ASP A 233 -2.53 -37.66 -3.46
N GLU A 234 -2.42 -37.71 -2.14
CA GLU A 234 -2.53 -36.52 -1.26
C GLU A 234 -1.54 -35.42 -1.70
N ASN A 235 -0.48 -35.79 -2.42
CA ASN A 235 0.52 -34.90 -3.02
C ASN A 235 -0.03 -34.03 -4.17
N GLU A 236 -1.02 -34.49 -4.94
CA GLU A 236 -1.62 -33.68 -6.03
C GLU A 236 -2.53 -32.58 -5.47
N TYR A 237 -3.22 -32.88 -4.35
CA TYR A 237 -4.00 -31.90 -3.60
C TYR A 237 -3.10 -30.89 -2.87
N GLU A 238 -2.03 -31.32 -2.20
CA GLU A 238 -1.05 -30.42 -1.56
C GLU A 238 -0.34 -29.48 -2.55
N ASN A 239 -0.05 -29.93 -3.78
CA ASN A 239 0.58 -29.09 -4.80
C ASN A 239 -0.37 -28.05 -5.40
N LYS A 240 -1.64 -28.38 -5.65
CA LYS A 240 -2.67 -27.37 -6.01
C LYS A 240 -2.91 -26.37 -4.88
N GLU A 241 -2.81 -26.82 -3.63
CA GLU A 241 -2.93 -25.98 -2.45
C GLU A 241 -1.76 -24.99 -2.30
N LYS A 242 -0.54 -25.33 -2.73
CA LYS A 242 0.59 -24.37 -2.72
C LYS A 242 0.40 -23.24 -3.74
N ASP A 243 -0.32 -23.50 -4.83
CA ASP A 243 -0.60 -22.53 -5.90
C ASP A 243 -1.77 -21.58 -5.55
N SER A 244 -2.54 -21.90 -4.50
CA SER A 244 -3.61 -21.06 -3.95
C SER A 244 -3.19 -20.20 -2.74
N ARG A 245 -1.88 -20.09 -2.48
CA ARG A 245 -1.37 -19.28 -1.37
C ARG A 245 -1.31 -17.81 -1.77
N THR A 246 -1.87 -16.98 -0.90
CA THR A 246 -1.76 -15.53 -0.98
C THR A 246 -1.01 -15.05 0.25
N TYR A 247 0.00 -14.23 0.03
CA TYR A 247 0.74 -13.57 1.09
C TYR A 247 0.18 -12.17 1.25
N CYS A 248 -0.05 -11.76 2.49
CA CYS A 248 -0.67 -10.48 2.82
C CYS A 248 0.24 -9.68 3.75
N LEU A 249 0.30 -8.37 3.52
CA LEU A 249 0.71 -7.38 4.50
C LEU A 249 -0.55 -6.66 5.00
N LEU A 250 -0.72 -6.65 6.32
CA LEU A 250 -1.79 -5.96 7.03
C LEU A 250 -1.18 -4.82 7.84
N ILE A 251 -1.67 -3.61 7.62
CA ILE A 251 -1.20 -2.38 8.27
C ILE A 251 -2.17 -2.04 9.38
N ALA A 252 -1.77 -2.28 10.64
CA ALA A 252 -2.61 -2.02 11.80
C ALA A 252 -2.48 -0.54 12.23
N LYS A 253 -3.12 0.37 11.48
CA LYS A 253 -3.13 1.81 11.76
C LYS A 253 -3.96 2.12 13.01
N LYS A 254 -3.51 3.09 13.82
CA LYS A 254 -4.30 3.60 14.95
C LYS A 254 -5.58 4.27 14.43
N PRO A 255 -6.75 4.05 15.04
CA PRO A 255 -7.96 4.81 14.72
C PRO A 255 -7.73 6.31 14.87
N ASP A 256 -8.23 7.09 13.92
CA ASP A 256 -8.08 8.54 13.90
C ASP A 256 -8.94 9.23 14.98
N ASP A 257 -9.94 8.52 15.53
CA ASP A 257 -10.87 9.03 16.56
C ASP A 257 -10.51 8.63 18.00
N ILE A 258 -9.31 8.07 18.21
CA ILE A 258 -8.78 7.73 19.55
C ILE A 258 -7.47 8.49 19.76
N GLU A 259 -7.40 9.29 20.83
CA GLU A 259 -6.18 10.00 21.20
C GLU A 259 -5.13 9.01 21.73
N THR A 260 -3.86 9.32 21.49
CA THR A 260 -2.75 8.39 21.79
C THR A 260 -2.60 8.18 23.31
N GLU A 261 -2.89 9.22 24.07
CA GLU A 261 -2.82 9.31 25.53
C GLU A 261 -3.86 8.40 26.21
N ASP A 262 -5.02 8.23 25.57
CA ASP A 262 -6.12 7.41 26.06
C ASP A 262 -5.83 5.91 25.94
N ILE A 263 -4.85 5.52 25.12
CA ILE A 263 -4.51 4.11 24.87
C ILE A 263 -3.59 3.58 25.98
N GLU A 264 -4.14 2.71 26.83
CA GLU A 264 -3.38 1.92 27.81
C GLU A 264 -2.48 0.92 27.06
N ALA A 265 -3.08 0.09 26.21
CA ALA A 265 -2.38 -0.96 25.48
C ALA A 265 -3.13 -1.44 24.24
N PHE A 266 -2.40 -2.04 23.30
CA PHE A 266 -2.93 -2.78 22.16
C PHE A 266 -2.72 -4.30 22.36
N ASP A 267 -3.76 -5.10 22.22
CA ASP A 267 -3.73 -6.56 22.34
C ASP A 267 -3.17 -7.21 21.06
N TYR A 268 -1.85 -7.24 20.96
CA TYR A 268 -1.15 -7.86 19.84
C TYR A 268 -1.40 -9.37 19.71
N GLU A 269 -1.61 -10.08 20.82
CA GLU A 269 -1.84 -11.54 20.79
C GLU A 269 -3.25 -11.83 20.29
N GLY A 270 -4.26 -11.12 20.81
CA GLY A 270 -5.63 -11.17 20.31
C GLY A 270 -5.72 -10.80 18.83
N PHE A 271 -5.01 -9.75 18.40
CA PHE A 271 -4.95 -9.35 16.99
C PHE A 271 -4.41 -10.46 16.09
N VAL A 272 -3.24 -11.02 16.42
CA VAL A 272 -2.60 -12.08 15.63
C VAL A 272 -3.42 -13.38 15.61
N SER A 273 -4.18 -13.66 16.67
CA SER A 273 -4.98 -14.89 16.80
C SER A 273 -6.08 -15.05 15.75
N HIS A 274 -6.43 -13.98 15.03
CA HIS A 274 -7.40 -14.00 13.95
C HIS A 274 -6.87 -14.55 12.62
N PHE A 275 -5.56 -14.82 12.52
CA PHE A 275 -4.94 -15.27 11.29
C PHE A 275 -4.43 -16.71 11.43
N GLU A 276 -4.72 -17.55 10.44
CA GLU A 276 -4.35 -18.97 10.48
C GLU A 276 -2.82 -19.17 10.47
N LYS A 277 -2.11 -18.36 9.69
CA LYS A 277 -0.66 -18.50 9.50
C LYS A 277 0.08 -17.15 9.46
N PRO A 278 0.17 -16.46 10.61
CA PRO A 278 1.01 -15.29 10.74
C PRO A 278 2.49 -15.67 10.51
N LEU A 279 3.19 -14.85 9.72
CA LEU A 279 4.59 -15.05 9.35
C LEU A 279 5.51 -14.17 10.20
N GLU A 280 5.17 -12.89 10.35
CA GLU A 280 5.93 -11.95 11.16
C GLU A 280 5.05 -10.78 11.60
N LEU A 281 5.12 -10.42 12.88
CA LEU A 281 4.53 -9.21 13.43
C LEU A 281 5.63 -8.22 13.77
N ARG A 282 5.64 -7.06 13.12
CA ARG A 282 6.55 -5.95 13.42
C ARG A 282 5.79 -4.88 14.19
N LYS A 283 6.02 -4.80 15.49
CA LYS A 283 5.41 -3.78 16.36
C LYS A 283 6.10 -2.44 16.15
N LEU A 284 5.31 -1.37 16.14
CA LEU A 284 5.81 0.00 16.15
C LEU A 284 5.46 0.66 17.48
N ASP A 285 6.25 1.66 17.84
CA ASP A 285 5.87 2.57 18.92
C ASP A 285 4.76 3.48 18.40
N TYR A 286 3.51 3.11 18.70
CA TYR A 286 2.34 3.85 18.25
C TYR A 286 2.22 5.24 18.89
N ARG A 287 3.04 5.54 19.90
CA ARG A 287 3.15 6.87 20.50
C ARG A 287 4.02 7.82 19.67
N GLN A 288 4.87 7.27 18.79
CA GLN A 288 5.68 8.05 17.85
C GLN A 288 5.10 8.08 16.44
N TYR A 289 4.43 7.01 16.02
CA TYR A 289 3.86 6.85 14.68
C TYR A 289 2.42 6.34 14.79
N PRO A 290 1.47 6.73 13.94
CA PRO A 290 0.06 6.33 14.07
C PRO A 290 -0.23 4.87 13.62
N VAL A 291 0.64 3.93 13.96
CA VAL A 291 0.60 2.52 13.54
C VAL A 291 0.97 1.62 14.71
N PHE A 292 0.14 0.61 14.99
CA PHE A 292 0.42 -0.38 16.01
C PHE A 292 1.42 -1.42 15.53
N ALA A 293 1.22 -1.96 14.32
CA ALA A 293 2.07 -3.00 13.75
C ALA A 293 1.90 -3.17 12.23
N PHE A 294 2.88 -3.85 11.64
CA PHE A 294 2.76 -4.55 10.37
C PHE A 294 2.65 -6.05 10.63
N LEU A 295 1.64 -6.70 10.08
CA LEU A 295 1.49 -8.15 10.14
C LEU A 295 1.63 -8.75 8.74
N PHE A 296 2.63 -9.60 8.56
CA PHE A 296 2.75 -10.47 7.40
C PHE A 296 2.05 -11.79 7.70
N THR A 297 1.15 -12.23 6.82
CA THR A 297 0.44 -13.50 6.97
C THR A 297 0.37 -14.24 5.63
N GLU A 298 0.29 -15.57 5.69
CA GLU A 298 -0.03 -16.42 4.54
C GLU A 298 -1.46 -16.92 4.70
N THR A 299 -2.26 -16.82 3.65
CA THR A 299 -3.62 -17.34 3.62
C THR A 299 -3.87 -18.16 2.36
N ARG A 300 -5.00 -18.86 2.34
CA ARG A 300 -5.48 -19.65 1.20
C ARG A 300 -6.87 -19.16 0.81
N ASP A 301 -7.36 -19.54 -0.37
CA ASP A 301 -8.72 -19.19 -0.81
C ASP A 301 -9.80 -19.57 0.22
N SER A 302 -9.65 -20.68 0.94
CA SER A 302 -10.56 -21.12 2.01
C SER A 302 -10.48 -20.28 3.29
N GLY A 303 -9.35 -19.63 3.54
CA GLY A 303 -9.08 -18.78 4.71
C GLY A 303 -9.36 -17.30 4.47
N TRP A 304 -9.71 -16.90 3.24
CA TRP A 304 -9.85 -15.50 2.82
C TRP A 304 -10.76 -14.64 3.72
N GLY A 305 -11.71 -15.27 4.42
CA GLY A 305 -12.57 -14.61 5.39
C GLY A 305 -11.83 -13.84 6.49
N GLU A 306 -10.61 -14.25 6.86
CA GLU A 306 -9.79 -13.51 7.84
C GLU A 306 -9.34 -12.14 7.29
N ILE A 307 -8.99 -12.07 6.01
CA ILE A 307 -8.57 -10.85 5.33
C ILE A 307 -9.77 -9.93 5.09
N GLU A 308 -10.91 -10.49 4.69
CA GLU A 308 -12.16 -9.72 4.54
C GLU A 308 -12.67 -9.17 5.88
N SER A 309 -12.49 -9.92 6.97
CA SER A 309 -12.82 -9.45 8.32
C SER A 309 -11.89 -8.30 8.72
N TYR A 310 -10.58 -8.43 8.49
CA TYR A 310 -9.62 -7.39 8.79
C TYR A 310 -9.87 -6.10 7.99
N LEU A 311 -10.16 -6.20 6.70
CA LEU A 311 -10.47 -5.03 5.85
C LEU A 311 -11.60 -4.16 6.41
N LYS A 312 -12.55 -4.78 7.14
CA LYS A 312 -13.72 -4.11 7.74
C LYS A 312 -13.51 -3.72 9.21
N SER A 313 -12.42 -4.16 9.83
CA SER A 313 -12.12 -3.85 11.23
C SER A 313 -11.60 -2.41 11.36
N ASP A 314 -11.96 -1.77 12.47
CA ASP A 314 -11.40 -0.50 12.94
C ASP A 314 -10.40 -0.72 14.10
N LEU A 315 -10.09 -1.99 14.41
CA LEU A 315 -9.12 -2.44 15.43
C LEU A 315 -9.45 -2.06 16.87
N LYS A 316 -10.60 -1.42 17.13
CA LYS A 316 -10.98 -0.98 18.47
C LYS A 316 -11.19 -2.16 19.42
N GLU A 317 -11.54 -3.33 18.89
CA GLU A 317 -11.66 -4.57 19.64
C GLU A 317 -10.34 -5.03 20.29
N PHE A 318 -9.19 -4.52 19.83
CA PHE A 318 -7.87 -4.82 20.39
C PHE A 318 -7.30 -3.69 21.26
N ILE A 319 -8.01 -2.57 21.41
CA ILE A 319 -7.52 -1.40 22.14
C ILE A 319 -8.07 -1.43 23.56
N ARG A 320 -7.17 -1.34 24.55
CA ARG A 320 -7.52 -1.06 25.95
C ARG A 320 -7.33 0.44 26.21
N ILE A 321 -8.39 1.07 26.69
CA ILE A 321 -8.43 2.49 27.02
C ILE A 321 -8.20 2.66 28.51
N ARG A 322 -7.39 3.65 28.89
CA ARG A 322 -7.15 4.01 30.30
C ARG A 322 -8.48 4.36 30.97
N THR A 323 -8.70 3.86 32.18
CA THR A 323 -9.90 4.24 32.95
C THR A 323 -9.61 5.47 33.81
N GLU A 324 -10.62 6.32 34.06
CA GLU A 324 -10.49 7.61 34.77
C GLU A 324 -9.74 7.51 36.12
N GLY A 325 -9.73 6.35 36.79
CA GLY A 325 -9.03 6.16 38.08
C GLY A 325 -7.51 5.98 37.99
N GLU A 326 -6.95 5.66 36.81
CA GLU A 326 -5.49 5.51 36.62
C GLU A 326 -4.83 6.81 36.14
N VAL A 327 -5.62 7.79 35.71
CA VAL A 327 -5.14 9.13 35.33
C VAL A 327 -4.84 9.96 36.58
N GLU A 328 -5.67 9.84 37.62
CA GLU A 328 -5.46 10.54 38.91
C GLU A 328 -4.20 10.03 39.64
N GLU A 329 -3.88 8.73 39.62
CA GLU A 329 -2.67 8.19 40.27
C GLU A 329 -1.36 8.66 39.59
N ILE A 330 -1.36 8.88 38.26
CA ILE A 330 -0.18 9.34 37.53
C ILE A 330 0.02 10.86 37.71
N GLU A 331 -1.07 11.65 37.73
CA GLU A 331 -0.98 13.08 38.03
C GLU A 331 -0.50 13.33 39.48
N GLU A 332 -0.92 12.50 40.44
CA GLU A 332 -0.40 12.57 41.82
C GLU A 332 1.08 12.16 41.92
N GLU A 333 1.54 11.12 41.19
CA GLU A 333 2.95 10.71 41.18
C GLU A 333 3.86 11.76 40.49
N GLU A 334 3.41 12.40 39.42
CA GLU A 334 4.17 13.48 38.76
C GLU A 334 4.21 14.77 39.60
N GLU A 335 3.15 15.12 40.33
CA GLU A 335 3.16 16.23 41.29
C GLU A 335 4.08 15.96 42.50
N GLU A 336 4.12 14.73 43.02
CA GLU A 336 5.03 14.34 44.12
C GLU A 336 6.51 14.38 43.70
N GLU A 337 6.85 13.97 42.46
CA GLU A 337 8.22 14.08 41.93
C GLU A 337 8.64 15.55 41.72
N GLU A 338 7.74 16.43 41.26
CA GLU A 338 8.04 17.87 41.12
C GLU A 338 8.22 18.58 42.48
N GLU A 339 7.46 18.20 43.51
CA GLU A 339 7.61 18.73 44.87
C GLU A 339 8.90 18.24 45.57
N GLU A 340 9.34 17.00 45.34
CA GLU A 340 10.64 16.51 45.83
C GLU A 340 11.83 17.24 45.17
N VAL A 341 11.72 17.60 43.89
CA VAL A 341 12.75 18.38 43.18
C VAL A 341 12.79 19.85 43.67
N HIS A 342 11.67 20.41 44.11
CA HIS A 342 11.60 21.80 44.62
C HIS A 342 11.93 21.97 46.11
N SER A 343 11.80 20.92 46.93
CA SER A 343 12.09 20.96 48.37
C SER A 343 13.57 20.66 48.73
N GLY A 344 14.38 20.21 47.78
CA GLY A 344 15.81 19.90 47.95
C GLY A 344 16.79 21.06 47.72
N LYS A 345 16.57 22.25 48.32
CA LYS A 345 17.54 23.38 48.30
C LYS A 345 18.02 23.84 49.67
#